data_AF-A0A2J8N3P7-F1
#
_entry.id   AF-A0A2J8N3P7-F1
#
_cell.length_a   1.000
_cell.length_b   1.000
_cell.length_c   1.000
_cell.angle_alpha   90.00
_cell.angle_beta   90.00
_cell.angle_gamma   90.00
#
_symmetry.space_group_name_H-M   'P 1'
#
loop_
_entity.id
_entity.type
_entity.pdbx_description
1 polymer ?
#
loop_
_entity_poly.entity_id
_entity_poly.type
_entity_poly.pdbx_seq_one_letter_code
_entity_poly.pdbx_strand_id
1 'polypeptide(L)'
;MNWQPDKLVVVWTRRSRRKSSKAHSWQPGIKNPYRGVVVWPVPENIEITVTLFKDPHAEEFEDKEWTFVIENESPSGRRKALATSSINMKQYASPMPTQTDVKLKFKP
;
A
#
# COMPACT_ATOMS: atom_id res chain seq x y z
N MET A 1 27.22 11.21 -1.71
CA MET A 1 26.37 10.36 -2.59
C MET A 1 24.94 10.82 -2.46
N ASN A 2 24.21 11.01 -3.56
CA ASN A 2 22.78 11.30 -3.50
C ASN A 2 22.01 9.98 -3.52
N TRP A 3 21.30 9.67 -2.44
CA TRP A 3 20.52 8.45 -2.33
C TRP A 3 19.25 8.50 -3.21
N GLN A 4 18.92 7.38 -3.83
CA GLN A 4 17.68 7.14 -4.59
C GLN A 4 17.17 5.73 -4.29
N PRO A 5 15.87 5.44 -4.51
CA PRO A 5 15.38 4.07 -4.59
C PRO A 5 15.91 3.32 -5.82
N ASP A 6 15.97 1.99 -5.75
CA ASP A 6 16.26 1.09 -6.88
C ASP A 6 14.95 0.58 -7.48
N LYS A 7 14.17 -0.20 -6.71
CA LYS A 7 12.82 -0.64 -7.06
C LYS A 7 11.85 -0.36 -5.93
N LEU A 8 10.65 0.10 -6.28
CA LEU A 8 9.56 0.28 -5.33
C LEU A 8 8.60 -0.92 -5.35
N VAL A 9 8.20 -1.32 -4.16
CA VAL A 9 7.16 -2.31 -3.87
C VAL A 9 6.11 -1.63 -3.00
N VAL A 10 4.82 -1.82 -3.32
CA VAL A 10 3.74 -1.43 -2.41
C VAL A 10 3.32 -2.65 -1.59
N VAL A 11 3.25 -2.48 -0.27
CA VAL A 11 2.98 -3.55 0.69
C VAL A 11 1.74 -3.19 1.51
N TRP A 12 0.80 -4.13 1.64
CA TRP A 12 -0.34 -4.01 2.56
C TRP A 12 -0.12 -4.97 3.73
N THR A 13 -0.15 -4.45 4.96
CA THR A 13 0.16 -5.22 6.17
C THR A 13 -0.80 -4.95 7.34
N ARG A 14 -1.12 -5.99 8.10
CA ARG A 14 -1.87 -5.92 9.36
C ARG A 14 -1.52 -7.10 10.27
N ARG A 15 -0.93 -6.81 11.44
CA ARG A 15 -0.38 -7.83 12.37
C ARG A 15 0.57 -8.77 11.59
N SER A 16 0.35 -10.08 11.63
CA SER A 16 1.13 -11.09 10.88
C SER A 16 0.76 -11.22 9.40
N ARG A 17 -0.31 -10.59 8.91
CA ARG A 17 -0.77 -10.72 7.53
C ARG A 17 -0.13 -9.64 6.66
N ARG A 18 0.53 -10.05 5.58
CA ARG A 18 1.26 -9.17 4.66
C ARG A 18 1.10 -9.65 3.22
N LYS A 19 0.90 -8.71 2.29
CA LYS A 19 0.89 -8.91 0.83
C LYS A 19 1.67 -7.77 0.18
N SER A 20 2.16 -7.98 -1.04
CA SER A 20 2.89 -6.95 -1.78
C SER A 20 2.67 -7.06 -3.27
N SER A 21 2.81 -5.93 -3.98
CA SER A 21 2.98 -5.90 -5.44
C SER A 21 4.27 -6.60 -5.87
N LYS A 22 4.45 -6.74 -7.19
CA LYS A 22 5.76 -6.89 -7.81
C LYS A 22 6.60 -5.62 -7.57
N ALA A 23 7.92 -5.75 -7.71
CA ALA A 23 8.86 -4.65 -7.62
C ALA A 23 9.01 -3.96 -8.99
N HIS A 24 8.85 -2.64 -9.04
CA HIS A 24 8.98 -1.83 -10.27
C HIS A 24 10.08 -0.78 -10.10
N SER A 25 10.95 -0.63 -11.11
CA SER A 25 12.14 0.21 -11.03
C SER A 25 11.81 1.70 -10.90
N TRP A 26 12.59 2.41 -10.08
CA TRP A 26 12.56 3.86 -9.97
C TRP A 26 13.01 4.53 -11.27
N GLN A 27 12.22 5.46 -11.81
CA GLN A 27 12.61 6.28 -12.95
C GLN A 27 12.83 7.73 -12.50
N PRO A 28 14.08 8.24 -12.46
CA PRO A 28 14.36 9.62 -12.08
C PRO A 28 13.87 10.61 -13.14
N GLY A 29 13.34 11.75 -12.71
CA GLY A 29 12.78 12.75 -13.61
C GLY A 29 13.83 13.58 -14.33
N ILE A 30 13.62 13.81 -15.63
CA ILE A 30 14.54 14.51 -16.56
C ILE A 30 15.12 15.83 -16.01
N LYS A 31 14.37 16.57 -15.17
CA LYS A 31 14.79 17.86 -14.62
C LYS A 31 15.43 17.81 -13.22
N ASN A 32 15.40 16.67 -12.51
CA ASN A 32 15.82 16.61 -11.10
C ASN A 32 16.07 15.15 -10.64
N PRO A 33 17.32 14.79 -10.28
CA PRO A 33 17.73 12.77 -9.88
C PRO A 33 16.89 12.35 -8.64
N TYR A 34 16.20 13.34 -8.05
CA TYR A 34 15.67 13.38 -6.68
C TYR A 34 14.14 13.55 -6.69
N ARG A 35 13.54 13.60 -7.90
CA ARG A 35 12.10 13.54 -8.15
C ARG A 35 11.84 12.58 -9.32
N GLY A 36 11.56 11.32 -9.00
CA GLY A 36 11.18 10.28 -9.96
C GLY A 36 9.72 9.88 -9.87
N VAL A 37 9.33 8.93 -10.72
CA VAL A 37 8.00 8.32 -10.76
C VAL A 37 8.17 6.80 -10.90
N VAL A 38 7.23 6.04 -10.35
CA VAL A 38 7.04 4.61 -10.66
C VAL A 38 5.58 4.44 -11.07
N VAL A 39 5.36 3.74 -12.19
CA VAL A 39 4.03 3.50 -12.75
C VAL A 39 3.83 2.00 -12.89
N TRP A 40 2.66 1.52 -12.47
CA TRP A 40 2.17 0.18 -12.78
C TRP A 40 1.27 0.31 -14.03
N PRO A 41 1.78 0.06 -15.26
CA PRO A 41 1.01 0.28 -16.49
C PRO A 41 -0.11 -0.76 -16.67
N VAL A 42 0.01 -1.91 -16.01
CA VAL A 42 -1.03 -2.93 -15.89
C VAL A 42 -1.39 -3.05 -14.40
N PRO A 43 -2.66 -2.90 -14.01
CA PRO A 43 -3.09 -3.10 -12.63
C PRO A 43 -2.75 -4.50 -12.11
N GLU A 44 -2.25 -4.59 -10.88
CA GLU A 44 -1.97 -5.86 -10.20
C GLU A 44 -3.15 -6.24 -9.29
N ASN A 45 -3.94 -7.23 -9.71
CA ASN A 45 -5.03 -7.78 -8.90
C ASN A 45 -4.45 -8.57 -7.71
N ILE A 46 -4.58 -8.05 -6.50
CA ILE A 46 -4.06 -8.67 -5.26
C ILE A 46 -5.20 -8.83 -4.25
N GLU A 47 -5.64 -10.07 -4.05
CA GLU A 47 -6.75 -10.38 -3.15
C GLU A 47 -6.32 -10.49 -1.68
N ILE A 48 -7.16 -9.94 -0.79
CA ILE A 48 -7.10 -10.12 0.66
C ILE A 48 -8.50 -10.35 1.26
N THR A 49 -8.68 -11.46 1.96
CA THR A 49 -9.90 -11.67 2.79
C THR A 49 -9.83 -10.80 4.04
N VAL A 50 -10.82 -9.95 4.31
CA VAL A 50 -10.90 -9.13 5.53
C VAL A 50 -12.18 -9.43 6.30
N THR A 51 -12.06 -10.04 7.47
CA THR A 51 -13.19 -10.26 8.39
C THR A 51 -13.37 -9.04 9.29
N LEU A 52 -14.52 -8.39 9.20
CA LEU A 52 -14.96 -7.38 10.17
C LEU A 52 -15.76 -8.06 11.28
N PHE A 53 -15.73 -7.47 12.49
CA PHE A 53 -16.59 -7.86 13.59
C PHE A 53 -17.39 -6.64 14.03
N LYS A 54 -18.51 -6.87 14.70
CA LYS A 54 -19.48 -5.86 15.10
C LYS A 54 -20.18 -6.36 16.36
N ASP A 55 -20.39 -5.48 17.33
CA ASP A 55 -21.25 -5.78 18.47
C ASP A 55 -22.73 -5.83 18.02
N PRO A 56 -23.56 -6.77 18.50
CA PRO A 56 -24.97 -6.88 18.11
C PRO A 56 -25.79 -5.60 18.28
N HIS A 57 -25.41 -4.71 19.21
CA HIS A 57 -26.09 -3.45 19.52
C HIS A 57 -25.45 -2.21 18.86
N ALA A 58 -24.30 -2.35 18.20
CA ALA A 58 -23.68 -1.25 17.47
C ALA A 58 -24.38 -0.96 16.12
N GLU A 59 -24.09 0.19 15.51
CA GLU A 59 -24.48 0.48 14.12
C GLU A 59 -23.36 0.08 13.15
N GLU A 60 -22.10 0.42 13.46
CA GLU A 60 -20.92 0.14 12.63
C GLU A 60 -20.17 -1.16 13.00
N PHE A 61 -19.22 -1.56 12.14
CA PHE A 61 -18.19 -2.55 12.46
C PHE A 61 -17.02 -1.95 13.27
N GLU A 62 -16.27 -2.81 13.96
CA GLU A 62 -14.96 -2.51 14.54
C GLU A 62 -13.99 -1.87 13.54
N ASP A 63 -13.14 -0.98 14.04
CA ASP A 63 -12.03 -0.43 13.26
C ASP A 63 -11.02 -1.52 12.84
N LYS A 64 -10.80 -1.60 11.52
CA LYS A 64 -9.94 -2.59 10.88
C LYS A 64 -8.84 -1.91 10.07
N GLU A 65 -8.01 -1.16 10.78
CA GLU A 65 -6.84 -0.51 10.19
C GLU A 65 -5.91 -1.53 9.49
N TRP A 66 -5.53 -1.22 8.25
CA TRP A 66 -4.43 -1.82 7.50
C TRP A 66 -3.43 -0.72 7.13
N THR A 67 -2.13 -1.01 7.29
CA THR A 67 -1.06 -0.09 6.92
C THR A 67 -0.51 -0.45 5.55
N PHE A 68 -0.47 0.54 4.68
CA PHE A 68 0.10 0.51 3.34
C PHE A 68 1.50 1.11 3.43
N VAL A 69 2.50 0.45 2.86
CA VAL A 69 3.92 0.83 2.96
C VAL A 69 4.54 0.85 1.57
N ILE A 70 5.25 1.93 1.24
CA ILE A 70 6.18 1.96 0.11
C ILE A 70 7.52 1.42 0.61
N GLU A 71 7.98 0.31 0.07
CA GLU A 71 9.30 -0.26 0.37
C GLU A 71 10.23 -0.13 -0.84
N ASN A 72 11.46 0.29 -0.59
CA ASN A 72 12.57 0.10 -1.53
C ASN A 72 13.09 -1.33 -1.40
N GLU A 73 13.00 -2.11 -2.47
CA GLU A 73 13.82 -3.32 -2.63
C GLU A 73 15.16 -2.91 -3.26
N SER A 74 16.27 -3.26 -2.61
CA SER A 74 17.63 -2.97 -3.11
C SER A 74 18.19 -4.14 -3.94
N PRO A 75 19.27 -3.94 -4.72
CA PRO A 75 19.86 -5.01 -5.54
C PRO A 75 20.31 -6.27 -4.77
N SER A 76 20.53 -6.18 -3.45
CA SER A 76 20.82 -7.31 -2.57
C SER A 76 19.58 -7.96 -1.95
N GLY A 77 18.38 -7.66 -2.45
CA GLY A 77 17.09 -8.14 -1.94
C GLY A 77 16.65 -7.52 -0.61
N ARG A 78 17.51 -6.75 0.07
CA ARG A 78 17.15 -6.08 1.33
C ARG A 78 16.08 -5.02 1.07
N ARG A 79 14.93 -5.16 1.74
CA ARG A 79 13.84 -4.18 1.73
C ARG A 79 14.01 -3.12 2.83
N LYS A 80 13.56 -1.90 2.55
CA LYS A 80 13.53 -0.75 3.48
C LYS A 80 12.25 0.05 3.27
N ALA A 81 11.46 0.27 4.31
CA ALA A 81 10.33 1.19 4.26
C ALA A 81 10.79 2.63 3.95
N LEU A 82 10.05 3.31 3.07
CA LEU A 82 10.29 4.70 2.65
C LEU A 82 9.18 5.67 3.06
N ALA A 83 7.94 5.17 3.12
CA ALA A 83 6.76 5.94 3.49
C ALA A 83 5.59 5.00 3.85
N THR A 84 4.64 5.49 4.65
CA THR A 84 3.45 4.74 5.10
C THR A 84 2.15 5.55 4.96
N SER A 85 1.03 4.85 4.82
CA SER A 85 -0.33 5.39 4.90
C SER A 85 -1.25 4.33 5.51
N SER A 86 -2.27 4.68 6.28
CA SER A 86 -3.24 3.72 6.81
C SER A 86 -4.63 3.93 6.20
N ILE A 87 -5.41 2.86 6.12
CA ILE A 87 -6.86 2.91 5.87
C ILE A 87 -7.61 2.00 6.85
N ASN A 88 -8.84 2.38 7.18
CA ASN A 88 -9.73 1.56 8.01
C ASN A 88 -10.70 0.79 7.10
N MET A 89 -10.54 -0.54 7.00
CA MET A 89 -11.31 -1.33 6.04
C MET A 89 -12.83 -1.34 6.28
N LYS A 90 -13.32 -0.90 7.45
CA LYS A 90 -14.76 -0.73 7.66
C LYS A 90 -15.39 0.30 6.71
N GLN A 91 -14.60 1.30 6.29
CA GLN A 91 -15.04 2.39 5.40
C GLN A 91 -15.29 1.93 3.96
N TYR A 92 -14.93 0.68 3.62
CA TYR A 92 -15.05 0.08 2.28
C TYR A 92 -15.86 -1.22 2.30
N ALA A 93 -16.57 -1.50 3.39
CA ALA A 93 -17.45 -2.67 3.51
C ALA A 93 -18.89 -2.31 3.17
N SER A 94 -19.53 -3.14 2.37
CA SER A 94 -20.89 -2.97 1.87
C SER A 94 -21.61 -4.33 1.86
N PRO A 95 -22.95 -4.39 2.11
CA PRO A 95 -23.73 -5.62 1.95
C PRO A 95 -23.74 -6.15 0.49
N MET A 96 -23.58 -5.25 -0.48
CA MET A 96 -23.48 -5.57 -1.91
C MET A 96 -22.04 -5.41 -2.40
N PRO A 97 -21.55 -6.22 -3.34
CA PRO A 97 -20.21 -6.05 -3.92
C PRO A 97 -20.01 -4.66 -4.54
N THR A 98 -18.96 -3.96 -4.12
CA THR A 98 -18.62 -2.60 -4.57
C THR A 98 -17.14 -2.46 -4.88
N GLN A 99 -16.81 -1.70 -5.92
CA GLN A 99 -15.45 -1.23 -6.19
C GLN A 99 -15.34 0.24 -5.76
N THR A 100 -14.15 0.67 -5.29
CA THR A 100 -13.92 2.06 -4.85
C THR A 100 -12.48 2.46 -5.11
N ASP A 101 -12.28 3.57 -5.81
CA ASP A 101 -10.95 4.12 -6.08
C ASP A 101 -10.43 4.89 -4.85
N VAL A 102 -9.29 4.48 -4.32
CA VAL A 102 -8.70 5.05 -3.10
C VAL A 102 -7.39 5.76 -3.39
N LYS A 103 -7.30 7.06 -3.05
CA LYS A 103 -6.10 7.89 -3.21
C LYS A 103 -5.42 8.09 -1.86
N LEU A 104 -4.30 7.43 -1.64
CA LEU A 104 -3.56 7.46 -0.37
C LEU A 104 -2.46 8.52 -0.36
N LYS A 105 -2.42 9.32 0.70
CA LYS A 105 -1.35 10.28 0.97
C LYS A 105 -0.35 9.68 1.95
N PHE A 106 0.70 9.07 1.41
CA PHE A 106 1.80 8.52 2.19
C PHE A 106 2.61 9.62 2.91
N LYS A 107 3.11 9.30 4.11
CA LYS A 107 4.04 10.08 4.91
C LYS A 107 5.37 9.33 5.01
N PRO A 108 6.55 9.97 4.88
CA PRO A 108 7.85 9.34 5.12
C PRO A 108 7.93 8.66 6.50
#